data_AF-A0A353T301-F1
#
_entry.id   AF-A0A353T301-F1
#
_cell.length_a   1.000
_cell.length_b   1.000
_cell.length_c   1.000
_cell.angle_alpha   90.00
_cell.angle_beta   90.00
_cell.angle_gamma   90.00
#
_symmetry.space_group_name_H-M   'P 1'
#
loop_
_entity.id
_entity.type
_entity.pdbx_description
1 polymer ?
#
loop_
_entity_poly.entity_id
_entity_poly.type
_entity_poly.pdbx_seq_one_letter_code
_entity_poly.pdbx_strand_id
1 'polypeptide(L)'
;MPMNEDLERFNQYPYSKLLDQQKRELVFAEAKNIGENNASRIYNEFGSRDPFYIAHQEQVSITFDVHDDVNADYVKFAEYHAKKKNIVLNEKSIEIIAKSYDKGVVENLILTHELFHHFEVSRWGLTSKKFKVPVVYFGLFRIGRPVLAASEIAADAFAQTLNNTAISAANLENAYFSNID
;
A
#
# COMPACT_ATOMS: atom_id res chain seq x y z
N MET A 1 11.75 -13.58 -8.68
CA MET A 1 11.40 -12.21 -9.15
C MET A 1 10.79 -11.46 -7.98
N PRO A 2 10.92 -10.13 -7.82
CA PRO A 2 11.75 -9.14 -8.53
C PRO A 2 12.30 -8.08 -7.54
N MET A 3 13.42 -8.31 -6.83
CA MET A 3 13.91 -7.32 -5.87
C MET A 3 14.19 -5.94 -6.49
N ASN A 4 14.41 -5.87 -7.81
CA ASN A 4 14.60 -4.60 -8.52
C ASN A 4 13.31 -3.77 -8.64
N GLU A 5 12.18 -4.35 -9.06
CA GLU A 5 10.91 -3.62 -9.25
C GLU A 5 10.37 -3.10 -7.91
N ASP A 6 10.48 -3.92 -6.86
CA ASP A 6 10.04 -3.55 -5.52
C ASP A 6 10.88 -2.42 -4.89
N LEU A 7 12.17 -2.35 -5.24
CA LEU A 7 13.08 -1.27 -4.82
C LEU A 7 12.87 0.03 -5.62
N GLU A 8 12.23 -0.03 -6.81
CA GLU A 8 11.88 1.17 -7.58
C GLU A 8 10.86 2.03 -6.84
N ARG A 9 10.06 1.47 -5.93
CA ARG A 9 9.14 2.22 -5.06
C ARG A 9 9.82 3.31 -4.25
N PHE A 10 11.09 3.11 -3.88
CA PHE A 10 11.85 4.17 -3.19
C PHE A 10 12.08 5.40 -4.07
N ASN A 11 12.09 5.23 -5.40
CA ASN A 11 12.32 6.31 -6.36
C ASN A 11 11.09 7.21 -6.54
N GLN A 12 9.90 6.71 -6.23
CA GLN A 12 8.65 7.50 -6.25
C GLN A 12 8.59 8.56 -5.14
N TYR A 13 9.42 8.43 -4.09
CA TYR A 13 9.42 9.34 -2.95
C TYR A 13 10.74 10.14 -2.82
N PRO A 14 10.69 11.49 -2.81
CA PRO A 14 11.89 12.35 -2.88
C PRO A 14 12.97 12.10 -1.83
N TYR A 15 12.58 11.67 -0.62
CA TYR A 15 13.52 11.41 0.46
C TYR A 15 13.92 9.93 0.55
N SER A 16 13.04 9.01 0.18
CA SER A 16 13.32 7.57 0.19
C SER A 16 14.44 7.21 -0.79
N LYS A 17 14.52 7.91 -1.94
CA LYS A 17 15.59 7.73 -2.91
C LYS A 17 16.99 8.14 -2.43
N LEU A 18 17.10 8.86 -1.30
CA LEU A 18 18.39 9.25 -0.72
C LEU A 18 19.06 8.10 0.08
N LEU A 19 18.34 7.01 0.31
CA LEU A 19 18.91 5.81 0.91
C LEU A 19 19.83 5.10 -0.08
N ASP A 20 20.98 4.66 0.41
CA ASP A 20 21.84 3.71 -0.30
C ASP A 20 21.14 2.34 -0.45
N GLN A 21 21.64 1.52 -1.37
CA GLN A 21 21.03 0.23 -1.70
C GLN A 21 20.86 -0.67 -0.47
N GLN A 22 21.90 -0.79 0.37
CA GLN A 22 21.86 -1.64 1.56
C GLN A 22 20.76 -1.20 2.54
N LYS A 23 20.60 0.11 2.76
CA LYS A 23 19.50 0.62 3.60
C LYS A 23 18.14 0.40 2.97
N ARG A 24 18.00 0.55 1.65
CA ARG A 24 16.72 0.27 0.98
C ARG A 24 16.32 -1.20 1.15
N GLU A 25 17.27 -2.12 0.98
CA GLU A 25 17.05 -3.56 1.21
C GLU A 25 16.63 -3.86 2.66
N LEU A 26 17.29 -3.24 3.63
CA LEU A 26 16.92 -3.38 5.06
C LEU A 26 15.52 -2.83 5.34
N VAL A 27 15.21 -1.62 4.88
CA VAL A 27 13.88 -1.01 5.05
C VAL A 27 12.82 -1.87 4.37
N PHE A 28 13.09 -2.37 3.17
CA PHE A 28 12.18 -3.23 2.43
C PHE A 28 11.88 -4.52 3.21
N ALA A 29 12.92 -5.24 3.66
CA ALA A 29 12.77 -6.48 4.40
C ALA A 29 11.98 -6.27 5.72
N GLU A 30 12.28 -5.20 6.45
CA GLU A 30 11.59 -4.90 7.71
C GLU A 30 10.14 -4.45 7.49
N ALA A 31 9.88 -3.58 6.51
CA ALA A 31 8.53 -3.15 6.15
C ALA A 31 7.66 -4.33 5.68
N LYS A 32 8.22 -5.20 4.84
CA LYS A 32 7.55 -6.43 4.38
C LYS A 32 7.17 -7.33 5.57
N ASN A 33 8.11 -7.58 6.48
CA ASN A 33 7.86 -8.37 7.69
C ASN A 33 6.79 -7.72 8.59
N ILE A 34 6.76 -6.39 8.70
CA ILE A 34 5.68 -5.67 9.42
C ILE A 34 4.32 -5.97 8.78
N GLY A 35 4.21 -5.87 7.46
CA GLY A 35 2.98 -6.18 6.72
C GLY A 35 2.49 -7.61 6.95
N GLU A 36 3.37 -8.60 6.78
CA GLU A 36 3.09 -10.03 6.95
C GLU A 36 2.61 -10.38 8.37
N ASN A 37 3.31 -9.85 9.39
CA ASN A 37 2.95 -10.08 10.78
C ASN A 37 1.61 -9.42 11.13
N ASN A 38 1.36 -8.21 10.64
CA ASN A 38 0.10 -7.53 10.86
C ASN A 38 -1.06 -8.25 10.16
N ALA A 39 -0.86 -8.81 8.96
CA ALA A 39 -1.87 -9.61 8.29
C ALA A 39 -2.24 -10.86 9.10
N SER A 40 -1.23 -11.56 9.61
CA SER A 40 -1.44 -12.71 10.49
C SER A 40 -2.19 -12.32 11.76
N ARG A 41 -1.86 -11.16 12.36
CA ARG A 41 -2.55 -10.62 13.53
C ARG A 41 -4.01 -10.29 13.24
N ILE A 42 -4.29 -9.60 12.15
CA ILE A 42 -5.66 -9.24 11.73
C ILE A 42 -6.47 -10.50 11.44
N TYR A 43 -5.91 -11.48 10.74
CA TYR A 43 -6.60 -12.76 10.51
C TYR A 43 -6.96 -13.47 11.82
N ASN A 44 -6.02 -13.53 12.77
CA ASN A 44 -6.25 -14.13 14.09
C ASN A 44 -7.29 -13.36 14.93
N GLU A 45 -7.34 -12.04 14.78
CA GLU A 45 -8.28 -11.17 15.51
C GLU A 45 -9.71 -11.29 14.98
N PHE A 46 -9.89 -11.23 13.66
CA PHE A 46 -11.22 -11.20 13.04
C PHE A 46 -11.72 -12.60 12.62
N GLY A 47 -10.84 -13.60 12.55
CA GLY A 47 -11.17 -14.95 12.08
C GLY A 47 -11.56 -15.00 10.60
N SER A 48 -11.37 -13.91 9.84
CA SER A 48 -11.78 -13.76 8.46
C SER A 48 -10.68 -13.10 7.63
N ARG A 49 -10.65 -13.45 6.34
CA ARG A 49 -9.81 -12.77 5.32
C ARG A 49 -10.61 -11.79 4.47
N ASP A 50 -11.94 -11.75 4.64
CA ASP A 50 -12.81 -10.88 3.88
C ASP A 50 -12.58 -9.42 4.31
N PRO A 51 -12.02 -8.57 3.44
CA PRO A 51 -11.74 -7.18 3.79
C PRO A 51 -13.00 -6.35 3.97
N PHE A 52 -14.12 -6.70 3.32
CA PHE A 52 -15.40 -6.01 3.54
C PHE A 52 -15.94 -6.28 4.95
N TYR A 53 -15.86 -7.53 5.40
CA TYR A 53 -16.18 -7.88 6.77
C TYR A 53 -15.30 -7.13 7.78
N ILE A 54 -13.99 -7.10 7.56
CA ILE A 54 -13.04 -6.41 8.46
C ILE A 54 -13.34 -4.90 8.49
N ALA A 55 -13.54 -4.26 7.32
CA ALA A 55 -13.90 -2.85 7.23
C ALA A 55 -15.20 -2.54 7.99
N HIS A 56 -16.21 -3.40 7.86
CA HIS A 56 -17.46 -3.26 8.61
C HIS A 56 -17.24 -3.33 10.13
N GLN A 57 -16.44 -4.29 10.62
CA GLN A 57 -16.12 -4.38 12.06
C GLN A 57 -15.36 -3.13 12.55
N GLU A 58 -14.48 -2.57 11.71
CA GLU A 58 -13.72 -1.35 12.00
C GLU A 58 -14.50 -0.05 11.82
N GLN A 59 -15.77 -0.14 11.42
CA GLN A 59 -16.62 1.00 11.10
C GLN A 59 -15.97 1.90 10.04
N VAL A 60 -15.34 1.28 9.05
CA VAL A 60 -14.78 1.92 7.86
C VAL A 60 -15.81 1.78 6.74
N SER A 61 -16.31 2.91 6.24
CA SER A 61 -17.20 2.90 5.08
C SER A 61 -16.41 2.66 3.81
N ILE A 62 -17.04 1.96 2.86
CA ILE A 62 -16.48 1.70 1.53
C ILE A 62 -17.42 2.34 0.53
N THR A 63 -16.88 3.20 -0.33
CA THR A 63 -17.61 3.88 -1.39
C THR A 63 -16.90 3.66 -2.71
N PHE A 64 -17.65 3.63 -3.80
CA PHE A 64 -17.11 3.59 -5.15
C PHE A 64 -17.26 4.97 -5.77
N ASP A 65 -16.23 5.41 -6.49
CA ASP A 65 -16.26 6.65 -7.27
C ASP A 65 -15.63 6.41 -8.64
N VAL A 66 -15.98 7.24 -9.60
CA VAL A 66 -15.47 7.20 -10.97
C VAL A 66 -14.69 8.49 -11.19
N HIS A 67 -13.37 8.41 -11.21
CA HIS A 67 -12.52 9.56 -11.49
C HIS A 67 -11.34 9.19 -12.41
N ASP A 68 -11.00 10.14 -13.29
CA ASP A 68 -9.92 10.04 -14.28
C ASP A 68 -8.58 10.50 -13.71
N ASP A 69 -8.23 10.00 -12.52
CA ASP A 69 -6.96 10.31 -11.86
C ASP A 69 -5.83 9.43 -12.41
N VAL A 70 -5.55 9.57 -13.71
CA VAL A 70 -4.38 8.99 -14.36
C VAL A 70 -3.31 10.06 -14.42
N ASN A 71 -2.28 9.94 -13.58
CA ASN A 71 -1.03 10.64 -13.84
C ASN A 71 -0.18 9.73 -14.73
N ALA A 72 0.60 10.29 -15.65
CA ALA A 72 1.32 9.50 -16.67
C ALA A 72 2.27 8.43 -16.08
N ASP A 73 2.61 8.54 -14.79
CA ASP A 73 3.60 7.71 -14.10
C ASP A 73 3.02 6.77 -13.02
N TYR A 74 1.74 6.91 -12.62
CA TYR A 74 1.08 5.99 -11.67
C TYR A 74 -0.46 6.16 -11.65
N VAL A 75 -1.18 5.12 -11.25
CA VAL A 75 -2.66 5.10 -11.20
C VAL A 75 -3.13 4.92 -9.76
N LYS A 76 -4.11 5.75 -9.36
CA LYS A 76 -4.71 5.68 -8.04
C LYS A 76 -5.95 4.77 -8.06
N PHE A 77 -5.81 3.54 -7.55
CA PHE A 77 -6.90 2.57 -7.49
C PHE A 77 -7.88 2.80 -6.34
N ALA A 78 -7.42 3.41 -5.26
CA ALA A 78 -8.23 3.77 -4.11
C ALA A 78 -7.62 4.92 -3.29
N GLU A 79 -8.40 5.43 -2.35
CA GLU A 79 -7.94 6.35 -1.33
C GLU A 79 -8.60 6.11 0.02
N TYR A 80 -7.79 6.00 1.07
CA TYR A 80 -8.25 6.08 2.44
C TYR A 80 -8.30 7.52 3.00
N HIS A 81 -9.50 7.97 3.35
CA HIS A 81 -9.73 9.25 4.03
C HIS A 81 -9.83 9.07 5.56
N ALA A 82 -8.69 9.16 6.23
CA ALA A 82 -8.58 8.91 7.68
C ALA A 82 -9.59 9.66 8.57
N LYS A 83 -9.85 10.95 8.30
CA LYS A 83 -10.79 11.75 9.11
C LYS A 83 -12.23 11.25 9.03
N LYS A 84 -12.61 10.68 7.88
CA LYS A 84 -13.97 10.19 7.61
C LYS A 84 -14.10 8.68 7.84
N LYS A 85 -12.99 7.97 8.09
CA LYS A 85 -12.91 6.50 8.06
C LYS A 85 -13.60 5.93 6.80
N ASN A 86 -13.22 6.45 5.64
CA ASN A 86 -13.81 6.06 4.37
C ASN A 86 -12.72 5.61 3.41
N ILE A 87 -12.93 4.47 2.75
CA ILE A 87 -12.12 4.01 1.63
C ILE A 87 -12.93 4.24 0.36
N VAL A 88 -12.38 5.00 -0.59
CA VAL A 88 -12.96 5.23 -1.91
C VAL A 88 -12.24 4.34 -2.90
N LEU A 89 -12.96 3.43 -3.55
CA LEU A 89 -12.45 2.58 -4.62
C LEU A 89 -12.74 3.24 -5.98
N ASN A 90 -11.73 3.30 -6.86
CA ASN A 90 -11.92 3.79 -8.22
C ASN A 90 -12.53 2.70 -9.09
N GLU A 91 -13.85 2.79 -9.33
CA GLU A 91 -14.61 1.80 -10.07
C GLU A 91 -14.11 1.63 -11.51
N LYS A 92 -13.77 2.73 -12.18
CA LYS A 92 -13.25 2.70 -13.55
C LYS A 92 -11.93 1.93 -13.63
N SER A 93 -11.00 2.18 -12.71
CA SER A 93 -9.73 1.46 -12.71
C SER A 93 -9.88 -0.02 -12.38
N ILE A 94 -10.78 -0.36 -11.46
CA ILE A 94 -11.08 -1.76 -11.12
C ILE A 94 -11.66 -2.48 -12.34
N GLU A 95 -12.61 -1.88 -13.06
CA GLU A 95 -13.17 -2.46 -14.30
C GLU A 95 -12.10 -2.68 -15.38
N ILE A 96 -11.15 -1.75 -15.52
CA ILE A 96 -10.03 -1.91 -16.47
C ILE A 96 -9.14 -3.09 -16.07
N ILE A 97 -8.78 -3.22 -14.79
CA ILE A 97 -7.94 -4.32 -14.29
C ILE A 97 -8.69 -5.66 -14.35
N ALA A 98 -10.01 -5.64 -14.14
CA ALA A 98 -10.89 -6.81 -14.16
C ALA A 98 -10.98 -7.48 -15.55
N LYS A 99 -10.44 -6.85 -16.61
CA LYS A 99 -10.21 -7.51 -17.91
C LYS A 99 -9.13 -8.60 -17.83
N SER A 100 -8.20 -8.51 -16.87
CA SER A 100 -7.09 -9.46 -16.68
C SER A 100 -7.21 -10.33 -15.42
N TYR A 101 -7.97 -9.89 -14.43
CA TYR A 101 -8.13 -10.59 -13.15
C TYR A 101 -9.61 -10.66 -12.75
N ASP A 102 -9.95 -11.57 -11.84
CA ASP A 102 -11.29 -11.58 -11.24
C ASP A 102 -11.55 -10.28 -10.46
N LYS A 103 -12.71 -9.64 -10.70
CA LYS A 103 -13.06 -8.35 -10.09
C LYS A 103 -13.05 -8.41 -8.56
N GLY A 104 -13.57 -9.48 -7.97
CA GLY A 104 -13.60 -9.65 -6.52
C GLY A 104 -12.20 -9.79 -5.92
N VAL A 105 -11.29 -10.46 -6.62
CA VAL A 105 -9.86 -10.53 -6.22
C VAL A 105 -9.20 -9.15 -6.25
N VAL A 106 -9.46 -8.36 -7.30
CA VAL A 106 -8.93 -7.00 -7.45
C VAL A 106 -9.44 -6.08 -6.34
N GLU A 107 -10.76 -6.06 -6.11
CA GLU A 107 -11.39 -5.29 -5.04
C GLU A 107 -10.85 -5.68 -3.67
N ASN A 108 -10.76 -6.98 -3.38
CA ASN A 108 -10.26 -7.45 -2.09
C ASN A 108 -8.82 -7.01 -1.85
N LEU A 109 -7.94 -7.10 -2.86
CA LEU A 109 -6.55 -6.69 -2.73
C LEU A 109 -6.42 -5.19 -2.48
N ILE A 110 -7.07 -4.35 -3.29
CA ILE A 110 -7.03 -2.90 -3.15
C ILE A 110 -7.62 -2.47 -1.80
N LEU A 111 -8.77 -3.02 -1.42
CA LEU A 111 -9.40 -2.70 -0.14
C LEU A 111 -8.54 -3.14 1.05
N THR A 112 -7.90 -4.30 0.97
CA THR A 112 -7.01 -4.78 2.03
C THR A 112 -5.78 -3.89 2.19
N HIS A 113 -5.25 -3.39 1.07
CA HIS A 113 -4.16 -2.41 1.08
C HIS A 113 -4.57 -1.14 1.83
N GLU A 114 -5.73 -0.55 1.50
CA GLU A 114 -6.21 0.66 2.19
C GLU A 114 -6.56 0.41 3.67
N LEU A 115 -7.04 -0.80 4.01
CA LEU A 115 -7.26 -1.20 5.41
C LEU A 115 -5.96 -1.21 6.22
N PHE A 116 -4.82 -1.54 5.61
CA PHE A 116 -3.53 -1.41 6.29
C PHE A 116 -3.29 0.03 6.74
N HIS A 117 -3.51 1.01 5.86
CA HIS A 117 -3.36 2.43 6.20
C HIS A 117 -4.37 2.90 7.23
N HIS A 118 -5.60 2.36 7.21
CA HIS A 118 -6.53 2.53 8.31
C HIS A 118 -5.89 2.13 9.65
N PHE A 119 -5.36 0.92 9.74
CA PHE A 119 -4.75 0.40 10.97
C PHE A 119 -3.47 1.13 11.38
N GLU A 120 -2.65 1.59 10.44
CA GLU A 120 -1.49 2.44 10.76
C GLU A 120 -1.92 3.72 11.50
N VAL A 121 -3.02 4.33 11.07
CA VAL A 121 -3.52 5.56 11.68
C VAL A 121 -4.29 5.29 12.97
N SER A 122 -5.09 4.22 13.02
CA SER A 122 -6.01 3.98 14.12
C SER A 122 -5.39 3.17 15.28
N ARG A 123 -4.38 2.34 15.02
CA ARG A 123 -3.87 1.36 16.00
C ARG A 123 -2.36 1.27 16.11
N TRP A 124 -1.63 1.21 15.00
CA TRP A 124 -0.22 0.75 15.00
C TRP A 124 0.82 1.87 14.95
N GLY A 125 0.41 3.06 14.52
CA GLY A 125 1.31 4.12 14.11
C GLY A 125 1.87 3.88 12.70
N LEU A 126 2.24 4.97 12.04
CA LEU A 126 2.76 4.94 10.67
C LEU A 126 4.10 4.18 10.59
N THR A 127 4.15 3.13 9.78
CA THR A 127 5.34 2.32 9.47
C THR A 127 6.46 3.19 8.91
N SER A 128 6.12 4.13 8.03
CA SER A 128 7.07 5.11 7.49
C SER A 128 7.81 5.93 8.54
N LYS A 129 7.26 6.12 9.75
CA LYS A 129 7.93 6.85 10.86
C LYS A 129 8.95 6.00 11.62
N LYS A 130 8.91 4.67 11.47
CA LYS A 130 9.92 3.76 12.06
C LYS A 130 11.27 3.90 11.37
N PHE A 131 11.25 4.25 10.08
CA PHE A 131 12.44 4.44 9.26
C PHE A 131 12.69 5.93 9.04
N LYS A 132 13.94 6.38 9.18
CA LYS A 132 14.29 7.78 8.97
C LYS A 132 15.50 7.95 8.08
N VAL A 133 15.39 8.83 7.10
CA VAL A 133 16.51 9.33 6.31
C VAL A 133 17.07 10.60 6.96
N PRO A 134 18.35 10.64 7.35
CA PRO A 134 18.95 11.86 7.86
C PRO A 134 19.13 12.87 6.72
N VAL A 135 18.47 14.01 6.80
CA VAL A 135 18.66 15.14 5.87
C VAL A 135 19.44 16.23 6.59
N VAL A 136 20.56 16.65 5.99
CA VAL A 136 21.39 17.75 6.50
C VAL A 136 20.87 19.07 5.94
N TYR A 137 20.48 19.98 6.82
CA TYR A 137 20.14 21.36 6.51
C TYR A 137 21.26 22.29 6.94
N PHE A 138 21.65 23.21 6.04
CA PHE A 138 22.64 24.26 6.29
C PHE A 138 23.97 23.76 6.90
N GLY A 139 24.38 22.52 6.62
CA GLY A 139 25.62 21.93 7.12
C GLY A 139 25.67 21.62 8.63
N LEU A 140 24.67 22.04 9.42
CA LEU A 140 24.70 21.99 10.88
C LEU A 140 23.54 21.20 11.50
N PHE A 141 22.39 21.11 10.83
CA PHE A 141 21.19 20.51 11.39
C PHE A 141 20.84 19.19 10.69
N ARG A 142 20.74 18.09 11.45
CA ARG A 142 20.28 16.79 10.93
C ARG A 142 18.82 16.56 11.33
N ILE A 143 17.93 16.49 10.35
CA ILE A 143 16.50 16.18 10.56
C ILE A 143 16.21 14.83 9.92
N GLY A 144 15.66 13.89 10.69
CA GLY A 144 15.18 12.61 10.16
C GLY A 144 13.85 12.78 9.43
N ARG A 145 13.79 12.47 8.14
CA ARG A 145 12.56 12.41 7.34
C ARG A 145 12.04 10.98 7.28
N PRO A 146 10.71 10.75 7.40
CA PRO A 146 10.14 9.40 7.30
C PRO A 146 10.36 8.80 5.91
N VAL A 147 10.51 7.48 5.86
CA VAL A 147 10.60 6.75 4.58
C VAL A 147 9.20 6.32 4.17
N LEU A 148 8.54 7.13 3.35
CA LEU A 148 7.13 6.91 2.98
C LEU A 148 6.92 5.57 2.26
N ALA A 149 7.87 5.16 1.43
CA ALA A 149 7.85 3.87 0.73
C ALA A 149 7.67 2.67 1.69
N ALA A 150 8.10 2.78 2.94
CA ALA A 150 7.97 1.69 3.91
C ALA A 150 6.50 1.43 4.30
N SER A 151 5.63 2.44 4.30
CA SER A 151 4.20 2.22 4.54
C SER A 151 3.57 1.48 3.36
N GLU A 152 3.88 1.85 2.12
CA GLU A 152 3.39 1.15 0.91
C GLU A 152 3.88 -0.31 0.83
N ILE A 153 5.18 -0.54 1.09
CA ILE A 153 5.76 -1.90 1.08
C ILE A 153 5.06 -2.79 2.12
N ALA A 154 4.80 -2.25 3.31
CA ALA A 154 4.09 -2.98 4.35
C ALA A 154 2.61 -3.21 3.99
N ALA A 155 1.95 -2.25 3.34
CA ALA A 155 0.57 -2.36 2.88
C ALA A 155 0.41 -3.46 1.82
N ASP A 156 1.32 -3.52 0.85
CA ASP A 156 1.33 -4.59 -0.16
C ASP A 156 1.59 -5.97 0.44
N ALA A 157 2.60 -6.08 1.30
CA ALA A 157 2.90 -7.34 1.97
C ALA A 157 1.72 -7.81 2.85
N PHE A 158 1.05 -6.86 3.51
CA PHE A 158 -0.18 -7.11 4.27
C PHE A 158 -1.31 -7.63 3.37
N ALA A 159 -1.56 -6.94 2.25
CA ALA A 159 -2.63 -7.30 1.31
C ALA A 159 -2.41 -8.70 0.70
N GLN A 160 -1.20 -8.99 0.24
CA GLN A 160 -0.83 -10.30 -0.28
C GLN A 160 -1.01 -11.42 0.76
N THR A 161 -0.52 -11.19 1.97
CA THR A 161 -0.55 -12.19 3.06
C THR A 161 -1.98 -12.46 3.52
N LEU A 162 -2.78 -11.41 3.75
CA LEU A 162 -4.15 -11.59 4.23
C LEU A 162 -5.03 -12.25 3.17
N ASN A 163 -4.86 -11.89 1.89
CA ASN A 163 -5.62 -12.48 0.79
C ASN A 163 -5.06 -13.83 0.31
N ASN A 164 -3.93 -14.29 0.87
CA ASN A 164 -3.25 -15.53 0.47
C ASN A 164 -3.00 -15.60 -1.05
N THR A 165 -2.42 -14.53 -1.60
CA THR A 165 -2.17 -14.38 -3.04
C THR A 165 -0.78 -13.79 -3.29
N ALA A 166 -0.23 -14.11 -4.46
CA ALA A 166 1.03 -13.55 -4.95
C ALA A 166 0.84 -12.27 -5.80
N ILE A 167 -0.42 -11.87 -6.06
CA ILE A 167 -0.73 -10.66 -6.84
C ILE A 167 -0.31 -9.44 -6.02
N SER A 168 0.61 -8.63 -6.56
CA SER A 168 1.09 -7.36 -6.01
C SER A 168 0.37 -6.16 -6.63
N ALA A 169 0.47 -4.97 -6.02
CA ALA A 169 0.03 -3.74 -6.69
C ALA A 169 0.71 -3.51 -8.05
N ALA A 170 1.97 -3.90 -8.22
CA ALA A 170 2.65 -3.82 -9.52
C ALA A 170 2.00 -4.73 -10.58
N ASN A 171 1.49 -5.91 -10.19
CA ASN A 171 0.73 -6.76 -11.10
C ASN A 171 -0.60 -6.09 -11.53
N LEU A 172 -1.27 -5.40 -10.61
CA LEU A 172 -2.51 -4.68 -10.90
C LEU A 172 -2.25 -3.45 -11.79
N GLU A 173 -1.17 -2.72 -11.53
CA GLU A 173 -0.74 -1.57 -12.34
C GLU A 173 -0.35 -1.95 -13.76
N ASN A 174 0.44 -3.02 -13.92
CA ASN A 174 0.75 -3.55 -15.24
C ASN A 174 -0.50 -3.99 -16.01
N ALA A 175 -1.47 -4.63 -15.34
CA ALA A 175 -2.73 -4.98 -15.95
C ALA A 175 -3.55 -3.76 -16.34
N TYR A 176 -3.58 -2.71 -15.51
CA TYR A 176 -4.24 -1.46 -15.87
C TYR A 176 -3.65 -0.88 -17.16
N PHE A 177 -2.33 -0.68 -17.20
CA PHE A 177 -1.66 -0.06 -18.36
C PHE A 177 -1.70 -0.93 -19.62
N SER A 178 -1.81 -2.25 -19.49
CA SER A 178 -1.97 -3.16 -20.64
C SER A 178 -3.40 -3.13 -21.23
N ASN A 179 -4.37 -2.60 -20.49
CA ASN A 179 -5.79 -2.65 -20.81
C ASN A 179 -6.41 -1.29 -21.14
N ILE A 180 -5.59 -0.23 -21.14
CA ILE A 180 -5.92 1.09 -21.68
C ILE A 180 -5.32 1.18 -23.09
N ASP A 181 -6.19 1.43 -24.08
CA ASP A 181 -5.82 1.67 -25.48
C ASP A 181 -5.39 3.14 -25.68
#